data_AF-A0A235IP44-F1
#
_entry.id   AF-A0A235IP44-F1
#
_cell.length_a   1.000
_cell.length_b   1.000
_cell.length_c   1.000
_cell.angle_alpha   90.00
_cell.angle_beta   90.00
_cell.angle_gamma   90.00
#
_symmetry.space_group_name_H-M   'P 1'
#
loop_
_entity.id
_entity.type
_entity.pdbx_description
1 polymer ?
#
loop_
_entity_poly.entity_id
_entity_poly.type
_entity_poly.pdbx_seq_one_letter_code
_entity_poly.pdbx_strand_id
1 'polypeptide(L)'
;MRVKEVRTLLNYPLDLVKEWLHSRNVTSPSELDSVEIDELVKTMCLAWAGNKFGHLNYAVNSYQKHIVDTVARGVDETTAIST
;
A
#
# COMPACT_ATOMS: atom_id res chain seq x y z
N MET A 1 -12.22 -7.00 -8.01
CA MET A 1 -11.49 -6.20 -9.03
C MET A 1 -10.28 -5.46 -8.44
N ARG A 2 -10.45 -4.71 -7.35
CA ARG A 2 -9.41 -3.90 -6.69
C ARG A 2 -8.03 -4.57 -6.54
N VAL A 3 -7.95 -5.79 -6.02
CA VAL A 3 -6.66 -6.52 -5.86
C VAL A 3 -5.92 -6.70 -7.19
N LYS A 4 -6.63 -7.01 -8.27
CA LYS A 4 -6.04 -7.20 -9.61
C LYS A 4 -5.47 -5.89 -10.16
N GLU A 5 -6.19 -4.78 -9.98
CA GLU A 5 -5.78 -3.45 -10.43
C GLU A 5 -4.53 -2.98 -9.68
N VAL A 6 -4.55 -3.04 -8.34
CA VAL A 6 -3.40 -2.68 -7.50
C VAL A 6 -2.18 -3.55 -7.81
N ARG A 7 -2.37 -4.87 -7.97
CA ARG A 7 -1.27 -5.77 -8.35
C ARG A 7 -0.62 -5.36 -9.66
N THR A 8 -1.44 -5.02 -10.64
CA THR A 8 -0.96 -4.62 -11.97
C THR A 8 -0.22 -3.29 -11.90
N LEU A 9 -0.78 -2.31 -11.18
CA LEU A 9 -0.16 -0.99 -10.97
C LEU A 9 1.22 -1.10 -10.30
N LEU A 10 1.33 -1.92 -9.26
CA LEU A 10 2.56 -2.08 -8.48
C LEU A 10 3.53 -3.09 -9.10
N ASN A 11 3.15 -3.76 -10.21
CA ASN A 11 3.82 -4.93 -10.75
C ASN A 11 4.15 -5.98 -9.65
N TYR A 12 3.19 -6.18 -8.74
CA TYR A 12 3.36 -7.04 -7.58
C TYR A 12 3.28 -8.52 -7.98
N PRO A 13 4.22 -9.38 -7.51
CA PRO A 13 4.24 -10.80 -7.87
C PRO A 13 2.93 -11.51 -7.53
N LEU A 14 2.41 -12.29 -8.48
CA LEU A 14 1.18 -13.05 -8.29
C LEU A 14 1.33 -14.12 -7.20
N ASP A 15 2.51 -14.72 -7.08
CA ASP A 15 2.76 -15.79 -6.12
C ASP A 15 2.71 -15.29 -4.68
N LEU A 16 3.19 -14.05 -4.42
CA LEU A 16 3.04 -13.43 -3.10
C LEU A 16 1.58 -13.15 -2.73
N VAL A 17 0.72 -12.85 -3.72
CA VAL A 17 -0.74 -12.74 -3.47
C VAL A 17 -1.31 -14.10 -3.09
N LYS A 18 -0.92 -15.17 -3.80
CA LYS A 18 -1.36 -16.53 -3.47
C LYS A 18 -0.88 -16.97 -2.10
N GLU A 19 0.37 -16.70 -1.73
CA GLU A 19 0.92 -17.02 -0.41
C GLU A 19 0.15 -16.31 0.70
N TRP A 20 -0.13 -15.01 0.52
CA TRP A 20 -0.94 -14.24 1.46
C TRP A 20 -2.35 -14.83 1.61
N LEU A 21 -3.00 -15.20 0.51
CA LEU A 21 -4.32 -15.86 0.54
C LEU A 21 -4.28 -17.21 1.27
N HIS A 22 -3.29 -18.06 0.96
CA HIS A 22 -3.12 -19.35 1.63
C HIS A 22 -2.86 -19.20 3.13
N SER A 23 -2.17 -18.15 3.57
CA SER A 23 -1.97 -17.87 5.01
C SER A 23 -3.28 -17.61 5.76
N ARG A 24 -4.35 -17.25 5.04
CA ARG A 24 -5.72 -17.07 5.55
C ARG A 24 -6.66 -18.22 5.20
N ASN A 25 -6.11 -19.31 4.67
CA ASN A 25 -6.85 -20.50 4.27
C ASN A 25 -7.94 -20.21 3.20
N VAL A 26 -7.71 -19.21 2.34
CA VAL A 26 -8.55 -18.88 1.18
C VAL A 26 -7.77 -19.02 -0.12
N THR A 27 -8.48 -19.19 -1.24
CA THR A 27 -7.86 -19.40 -2.57
C THR A 27 -8.03 -18.21 -3.50
N SER A 28 -9.04 -17.38 -3.25
CA SER A 28 -9.41 -16.24 -4.07
C SER A 28 -9.71 -15.01 -3.21
N PRO A 29 -9.32 -13.80 -3.64
CA PRO A 29 -9.73 -12.57 -2.97
C PRO A 29 -11.25 -12.37 -2.90
N SER A 30 -12.04 -13.04 -3.75
CA SER A 30 -13.50 -12.97 -3.68
C SER A 30 -14.09 -13.65 -2.44
N GLU A 31 -13.31 -14.47 -1.75
CA GLU A 31 -13.72 -15.16 -0.51
C GLU A 31 -13.47 -14.30 0.74
N LEU A 32 -12.74 -13.20 0.59
CA LEU A 32 -12.37 -12.29 1.68
C LEU A 32 -13.44 -11.21 1.89
N ASP A 33 -13.54 -10.74 3.13
CA ASP A 33 -14.31 -9.53 3.40
C ASP A 33 -13.58 -8.25 2.94
N SER A 34 -14.25 -7.11 3.00
CA SER A 34 -13.67 -5.83 2.57
C SER A 34 -12.45 -5.39 3.40
N VAL A 35 -12.43 -5.71 4.70
CA VAL A 35 -11.34 -5.36 5.61
C VAL A 35 -10.09 -6.15 5.26
N GLU A 36 -10.24 -7.44 5.00
CA GLU A 36 -9.14 -8.30 4.59
C GLU A 36 -8.60 -7.93 3.21
N ILE A 37 -9.47 -7.49 2.29
CA ILE A 37 -9.05 -6.94 1.01
C ILE A 37 -8.21 -5.67 1.18
N ASP A 38 -8.61 -4.78 2.09
CA ASP A 38 -7.83 -3.59 2.41
C ASP A 38 -6.47 -3.93 3.04
N GLU A 39 -6.40 -4.96 3.87
CA GLU A 39 -5.14 -5.45 4.42
C GLU A 39 -4.21 -5.99 3.34
N LEU A 40 -4.73 -6.80 2.40
CA LEU A 40 -3.94 -7.31 1.28
C LEU A 40 -3.38 -6.16 0.42
N VAL A 41 -4.22 -5.18 0.09
CA VAL A 41 -3.80 -3.99 -0.67
C VAL A 41 -2.71 -3.23 0.09
N LYS A 42 -2.87 -3.02 1.40
CA LYS A 42 -1.87 -2.37 2.25
C LYS A 42 -0.54 -3.13 2.25
N THR A 43 -0.57 -4.46 2.40
CA THR A 43 0.63 -5.31 2.33
C THR A 43 1.38 -5.11 1.00
N MET A 44 0.67 -5.10 -0.12
CA MET A 44 1.26 -4.90 -1.44
C MET A 44 1.92 -3.53 -1.58
N CYS A 45 1.26 -2.46 -1.12
CA CYS A 45 1.80 -1.11 -1.15
C CYS A 45 3.08 -0.97 -0.29
N LEU A 46 3.09 -1.58 0.90
CA LEU A 46 4.26 -1.55 1.80
C LEU A 46 5.45 -2.30 1.20
N ALA A 47 5.21 -3.47 0.60
CA ALA A 47 6.25 -4.25 -0.06
C ALA A 47 6.83 -3.51 -1.27
N TRP A 48 5.98 -2.87 -2.09
CA TRP A 48 6.43 -2.03 -3.19
C TRP A 48 7.28 -0.85 -2.71
N ALA A 49 6.84 -0.15 -1.66
CA ALA A 49 7.57 0.97 -1.09
C ALA A 49 8.94 0.54 -0.55
N GLY A 50 9.03 -0.61 0.12
CA GLY A 50 10.30 -1.13 0.64
C GLY A 50 11.31 -1.53 -0.42
N ASN A 51 10.85 -1.93 -1.59
CA ASN A 51 11.73 -2.20 -2.73
C ASN A 51 12.20 -0.91 -3.43
N LYS A 52 11.44 0.19 -3.33
CA LYS A 52 11.77 1.48 -3.97
C LYS A 52 12.68 2.36 -3.13
N PHE A 53 12.49 2.32 -1.82
CA PHE A 53 13.25 3.11 -0.86
C PHE A 53 13.98 2.12 0.03
N GLY A 54 15.29 1.93 -0.19
CA GLY A 54 16.13 0.93 0.51
C GLY A 54 16.11 0.97 2.05
N HIS A 55 15.36 1.92 2.63
CA HIS A 55 14.98 1.95 4.04
C HIS A 55 13.48 2.29 4.16
N LEU A 56 12.65 1.30 4.54
CA LEU A 56 11.21 1.45 4.77
C LEU A 56 10.87 2.64 5.69
N ASN A 57 11.70 2.84 6.72
CA ASN A 57 11.58 3.93 7.67
C ASN A 57 11.82 5.31 7.03
N TYR A 58 12.63 5.43 5.98
CA TYR A 58 12.95 6.73 5.38
C TYR A 58 11.80 7.25 4.51
N ALA A 59 11.11 6.37 3.78
CA ALA A 59 9.93 6.72 2.99
C ALA A 59 8.75 7.14 3.89
N VAL A 60 8.51 6.39 4.98
CA VAL A 60 7.47 6.71 5.95
C VAL A 60 7.78 8.03 6.67
N ASN A 61 9.02 8.25 7.11
CA ASN A 61 9.41 9.49 7.81
C ASN A 61 9.40 10.71 6.89
N SER A 62 9.82 10.59 5.63
CA SER A 62 9.84 11.72 4.68
C SER A 62 8.42 12.13 4.24
N TYR A 63 7.55 11.16 3.95
CA TYR A 63 6.15 11.44 3.62
C TYR A 63 5.38 12.02 4.81
N GLN A 64 5.50 11.40 6.00
CA GLN A 64 4.87 11.95 7.21
C GLN A 64 5.41 13.33 7.56
N LYS A 65 6.73 13.56 7.44
CA LYS A 65 7.31 14.87 7.70
C LYS A 65 6.81 15.92 6.70
N HIS A 66 6.72 15.58 5.42
CA HIS A 66 6.20 16.49 4.39
C HIS A 66 4.74 16.87 4.67
N ILE A 67 3.89 15.91 5.01
CA ILE A 67 2.48 16.18 5.33
C ILE A 67 2.35 17.00 6.61
N VAL A 68 3.05 16.62 7.69
CA VAL A 68 3.01 17.36 8.96
C VAL A 68 3.50 18.81 8.78
N ASP A 69 4.62 19.01 8.08
CA ASP A 69 5.16 20.36 7.82
C ASP A 69 4.25 21.20 6.92
N THR A 70 3.48 20.57 6.03
CA THR A 70 2.59 21.25 5.07
C THR A 70 1.26 21.62 5.73
N VAL A 71 0.70 20.73 6.56
CA VAL A 71 -0.46 21.02 7.42
C VAL A 71 -0.12 22.11 8.45
N ALA A 72 1.07 22.06 9.06
CA ALA A 72 1.53 23.10 9.97
C ALA A 72 1.67 24.49 9.31
N ARG A 73 1.84 24.53 7.98
CA ARG A 73 1.86 25.74 7.16
C ARG A 73 0.47 26.15 6.64
N GLY A 74 -0.59 25.45 7.04
CA GLY A 74 -1.98 25.77 6.72
C GLY A 74 -2.41 25.34 5.31
N VAL A 75 -1.66 24.44 4.67
CA VAL A 75 -1.98 23.93 3.33
C VAL A 75 -2.69 22.58 3.44
N ASP A 76 -3.77 22.43 2.69
CA ASP A 76 -4.61 21.23 2.69
C ASP A 76 -3.84 19.99 2.24
N GLU A 77 -4.02 18.87 2.96
CA GLU A 77 -3.30 17.61 2.76
C GLU A 77 -3.42 17.09 1.32
N THR A 78 -4.56 17.30 0.66
CA THR A 78 -4.79 16.85 -0.73
C THR A 78 -3.94 17.62 -1.75
N THR A 79 -3.59 18.86 -1.43
CA THR A 79 -2.74 19.70 -2.27
C THR A 79 -1.27 19.28 -2.15
N ALA A 80 -0.86 18.78 -0.98
CA ALA A 80 0.51 18.33 -0.71
C ALA A 80 0.91 17.06 -1.46
N ILE A 81 -0.07 16.22 -1.84
CA ILE A 81 0.16 14.94 -2.54
C ILE A 81 0.27 15.14 -4.06
N SER A 82 -0.12 16.31 -4.57
CA SER A 82 -0.29 16.59 -6.00
C SER A 82 0.87 17.35 -6.67
N THR A 83 1.94 17.66 -5.94
CA THR A 83 3.15 18.37 -6.42
C THR A 83 4.36 17.46 -6.36
#